data_AF-A0A3D2EHI1-F1
#
_entry.id   AF-A0A3D2EHI1-F1
#
_cell.length_a   1.000
_cell.length_b   1.000
_cell.length_c   1.000
_cell.angle_alpha   90.00
_cell.angle_beta   90.00
_cell.angle_gamma   90.00
#
_symmetry.space_group_name_H-M   'P 1'
#
loop_
_entity.id
_entity.type
_entity.pdbx_description
1 polymer ?
#
loop_
_entity_poly.entity_id
_entity_poly.type
_entity_poly.pdbx_seq_one_letter_code
_entity_poly.pdbx_strand_id
1 'polypeptide(L)' 'VIRVGAATETEMKEAKLRLEDALAATRAAVEEGIICGGGSAYIHASKEVAKLADSLEGDEKTGAQIVLKALEAPLF' A
#
# COMPACT_ATOMS: atom_id res chain seq x y z
N VAL A 1 -8.95 -23.52 -11.74
CA VAL A 1 -9.32 -22.55 -12.80
C VAL A 1 -10.67 -21.96 -12.45
N ILE A 2 -10.74 -20.66 -12.15
CA ILE A 2 -12.00 -19.96 -11.85
C ILE A 2 -12.56 -19.41 -13.16
N ARG A 3 -13.85 -19.67 -13.44
CA ARG A 3 -14.54 -19.18 -14.63
C ARG A 3 -15.42 -18.00 -14.25
N VAL A 4 -15.23 -16.86 -14.91
CA VAL A 4 -16.04 -15.66 -14.73
C VAL A 4 -16.94 -15.50 -15.95
N GLY A 5 -18.25 -15.38 -15.72
CA GLY A 5 -19.25 -15.12 -16.76
C GLY A 5 -19.82 -13.72 -16.64
N ALA A 6 -20.32 -13.16 -17.74
CA ALA A 6 -21.07 -11.91 -17.77
C ALA A 6 -22.02 -11.87 -18.97
N ALA A 7 -22.97 -10.92 -18.99
CA ALA A 7 -23.96 -10.78 -20.05
C ALA A 7 -23.39 -10.12 -21.31
N THR A 8 -22.41 -9.22 -21.16
CA THR A 8 -21.72 -8.55 -22.28
C THR A 8 -20.21 -8.76 -22.24
N GLU A 9 -19.53 -8.58 -23.37
CA GLU A 9 -18.07 -8.72 -23.47
C GLU A 9 -17.33 -7.71 -22.56
N THR A 10 -17.84 -6.47 -22.48
CA THR A 10 -17.25 -5.41 -21.66
C THR A 10 -17.32 -5.74 -20.17
N GLU A 11 -18.48 -6.21 -19.69
CA GLU A 11 -18.65 -6.67 -18.31
C GLU A 11 -17.79 -7.90 -18.01
N MET A 12 -17.64 -8.82 -18.99
CA MET A 12 -16.78 -9.99 -18.82
C MET A 12 -15.32 -9.59 -18.61
N LYS A 13 -14.83 -8.60 -19.38
CA LYS A 13 -13.47 -8.07 -19.23
C LYS A 13 -13.29 -7.37 -17.87
N GLU A 14 -14.24 -6.55 -17.46
CA GLU A 14 -14.17 -5.87 -16.17
C GLU A 14 -14.21 -6.85 -14.99
N ALA A 15 -15.15 -7.81 -15.01
CA ALA A 15 -15.27 -8.81 -13.96
C ALA A 15 -14.04 -9.71 -13.88
N LYS A 16 -13.42 -10.03 -15.02
CA LYS A 16 -12.15 -10.76 -15.07
C LYS A 16 -11.02 -9.96 -14.41
N LEU A 17 -10.86 -8.67 -14.76
CA LEU A 17 -9.80 -7.83 -14.18
C LEU A 17 -9.97 -7.65 -12.67
N ARG A 18 -11.19 -7.44 -12.18
CA ARG A 18 -11.47 -7.38 -10.73
C ARG A 18 -11.15 -8.69 -10.02
N LEU A 19 -11.44 -9.83 -10.64
CA LEU A 19 -11.13 -11.14 -10.07
C LEU A 19 -9.60 -11.35 -9.99
N GLU A 20 -8.88 -11.01 -11.04
CA GLU A 20 -7.41 -11.13 -11.08
C GLU A 20 -6.75 -10.27 -10.01
N ASP A 21 -7.21 -9.02 -9.84
CA ASP A 21 -6.73 -8.12 -8.79
C ASP A 21 -7.04 -8.65 -7.38
N ALA A 22 -8.27 -9.11 -7.14
CA ALA A 22 -8.66 -9.69 -5.85
C ALA A 22 -7.86 -10.97 -5.52
N LEU A 23 -7.59 -11.82 -6.51
CA LEU A 23 -6.78 -13.03 -6.32
C LEU A 23 -5.32 -12.68 -5.99
N ALA A 24 -4.75 -11.67 -6.64
CA ALA A 24 -3.41 -11.18 -6.34
C ALA A 24 -3.33 -10.57 -4.93
N ALA A 25 -4.27 -9.69 -4.58
CA ALA A 25 -4.34 -9.04 -3.27
C ALA A 25 -4.48 -10.05 -2.12
N THR A 26 -5.35 -11.06 -2.27
CA THR A 26 -5.54 -12.10 -1.25
C THR A 26 -4.33 -13.01 -1.10
N ARG A 27 -3.62 -13.31 -2.19
CA ARG A 27 -2.35 -14.07 -2.11
C ARG A 27 -1.28 -13.29 -1.37
N ALA A 28 -1.08 -12.02 -1.72
CA ALA A 28 -0.11 -11.16 -1.05
C ALA A 28 -0.43 -11.02 0.46
N ALA A 29 -1.71 -10.82 0.80
CA ALA A 29 -2.16 -10.75 2.19
C ALA A 29 -1.89 -12.04 2.99
N VAL A 30 -1.94 -13.21 2.35
CA VAL A 30 -1.63 -14.50 2.99
C VAL A 30 -0.12 -14.69 3.17
N GLU A 31 0.70 -14.21 2.23
CA GLU A 31 2.16 -14.37 2.26
C GLU A 31 2.85 -13.38 3.20
N GLU A 32 2.49 -12.10 3.16
CA GLU A 32 3.14 -11.03 3.92
C GLU A 32 2.36 -10.61 5.18
N GLY A 33 1.11 -11.03 5.29
CA GLY A 33 0.20 -10.63 6.36
C GLY A 33 -0.64 -9.41 5.99
N ILE A 34 -1.50 -9.00 6.94
CA ILE A 34 -2.49 -7.93 6.75
C ILE A 34 -2.19 -6.80 7.72
N ILE A 35 -2.18 -5.56 7.21
CA ILE A 35 -2.03 -4.33 8.00
C ILE A 35 -3.21 -3.38 7.77
N CYS A 36 -3.32 -2.34 8.61
CA CYS A 36 -4.34 -1.31 8.47
C CYS A 36 -4.16 -0.52 7.16
N GLY A 37 -5.17 -0.52 6.30
CA GLY A 37 -5.16 0.20 5.01
C GLY A 37 -5.45 1.71 5.14
N GLY A 38 -5.82 2.32 4.01
CA GLY A 38 -6.24 3.72 3.95
C GLY A 38 -5.16 4.72 4.38
N GLY A 39 -3.88 4.39 4.17
CA GLY A 39 -2.74 5.22 4.57
C GLY A 39 -2.39 5.19 6.07
N SER A 40 -3.23 4.59 6.92
CA SER A 40 -3.03 4.59 8.39
C SER A 40 -1.71 3.90 8.79
N ALA A 41 -1.33 2.82 8.10
CA ALA A 41 -0.07 2.14 8.32
C ALA A 41 1.15 3.08 8.19
N TYR A 42 1.12 4.04 7.25
CA TYR A 42 2.23 4.98 7.05
C TYR A 42 2.36 5.98 8.21
N ILE A 43 1.24 6.42 8.79
CA ILE A 43 1.25 7.31 9.97
C ILE A 43 1.72 6.58 11.22
N HIS A 44 1.44 5.28 11.33
CA HIS A 44 2.02 4.47 12.40
C HIS A 44 3.54 4.33 12.22
N ALA A 45 4.00 4.06 10.99
CA ALA A 45 5.42 3.93 10.67
C ALA A 45 6.19 5.27 10.82
N SER A 46 5.57 6.41 10.50
CA SER A 46 6.23 7.71 10.56
C SER A 46 6.73 8.06 11.96
N LYS A 47 6.10 7.54 13.02
CA LYS A 47 6.57 7.72 14.41
C LYS A 47 7.96 7.14 14.65
N GLU A 48 8.25 5.98 14.08
CA GLU A 48 9.57 5.35 14.20
C GLU A 48 10.59 6.03 13.28
N VAL A 49 10.16 6.45 12.08
CA VAL A 49 11.01 7.22 11.17
C VAL A 49 11.39 8.58 11.76
N ALA A 50 10.49 9.24 12.51
CA ALA A 50 10.79 10.49 13.22
C ALA A 50 11.90 10.29 14.25
N LYS A 51 11.81 9.24 15.07
CA LYS A 51 12.85 8.90 16.05
C LYS A 51 14.19 8.62 15.37
N LEU A 52 14.17 7.93 14.24
CA LEU A 52 15.39 7.68 13.45
C LEU A 52 15.97 9.01 12.92
N ALA A 53 15.14 9.89 12.37
CA ALA A 53 15.57 11.18 11.85
C ALA A 53 16.23 12.07 12.91
N ASP A 54 15.80 11.97 14.17
CA ASP A 54 16.41 12.69 15.29
C ASP A 54 17.84 12.19 15.61
N SER A 55 18.14 10.93 15.29
CA SER A 55 19.47 10.32 15.50
C SER A 55 20.45 10.53 14.33
N LEU A 56 19.99 11.06 13.19
CA LEU A 56 20.79 11.27 11.99
C LEU A 56 21.29 12.71 11.88
N GLU A 57 22.36 12.91 11.10
CA GLU A 57 22.96 14.23 10.86
C GLU A 57 23.19 14.49 9.37
N GLY A 58 23.36 15.76 9.01
CA GLY A 58 23.67 16.20 7.64
C GLY A 58 22.63 15.78 6.59
N ASP A 59 23.12 15.23 5.48
CA ASP A 59 22.29 14.86 4.33
C ASP A 59 21.34 13.70 4.64
N GLU A 60 21.74 12.77 5.51
CA GLU A 60 20.90 11.63 5.91
C GLU A 60 19.67 12.11 6.69
N LYS A 61 19.85 13.10 7.57
CA LYS A 61 18.73 13.74 8.27
C LYS A 61 17.77 14.42 7.31
N THR A 62 18.30 15.11 6.31
CA THR A 62 17.51 15.78 5.28
C THR A 62 16.70 14.76 4.49
N GLY A 63 17.32 13.64 4.11
CA GLY A 63 16.64 12.51 3.45
C GLY A 63 15.53 11.91 4.31
N ALA A 64 15.79 11.67 5.59
CA ALA A 64 14.80 11.14 6.53
C ALA A 64 13.59 12.07 6.69
N GLN A 65 13.80 13.39 6.74
CA GLN A 65 12.71 14.37 6.78
C GLN A 65 11.85 14.38 5.51
N ILE A 66 12.46 14.19 4.33
CA ILE A 66 11.72 14.08 3.07
C ILE A 66 10.81 12.84 3.09
N VAL A 67 11.34 11.70 3.52
CA VAL A 67 10.55 10.46 3.66
C VAL A 67 9.43 10.64 4.67
N LEU A 68 9.70 11.28 5.81
CA LEU A 68 8.68 11.54 6.84
C LEU A 68 7.49 12.31 6.26
N LYS A 69 7.77 13.37 5.49
CA LYS A 69 6.74 14.16 4.83
C LYS A 69 5.98 13.37 3.75
N ALA A 70 6.67 12.49 3.03
CA ALA A 70 6.04 11.65 2.01
C ALA A 70 5.07 10.62 2.60
N LEU A 71 5.35 10.11 3.81
CA LEU A 71 4.48 9.14 4.51
C LEU A 71 3.14 9.74 4.94
N GLU A 72 3.00 11.06 5.05
CA GLU A 72 1.75 11.73 5.42
C GLU A 72 0.80 11.94 4.23
N ALA A 73 1.33 12.04 3.00
CA ALA A 73 0.55 12.36 1.80
C ALA A 73 -0.57 11.35 1.46
N PRO A 74 -0.44 10.03 1.68
CA PRO A 74 -1.51 9.09 1.33
C PRO A 74 -2.73 9.13 2.26
N LEU A 75 -2.64 9.79 3.42
CA LEU A 75 -3.75 9.86 4.38
C LEU A 75 -4.78 10.94 3.99
N PHE A 76 -4.41 11.91 3.14
CA PHE A 76 -5.24 13.06 2.76
C PHE A 76 -4.99 13.56 1.33
#